data_AF-M0GJI8-F1
#
_entry.id   AF-M0GJI8-F1
#
_cell.length_a   1.000
_cell.length_b   1.000
_cell.length_c   1.000
_cell.angle_alpha   90.00
_cell.angle_beta   90.00
_cell.angle_gamma   90.00
#
_symmetry.space_group_name_H-M   'P 1'
#
loop_
_entity.id
_entity.type
_entity.pdbx_description
1 polymer ?
#
loop_
_entity_poly.entity_id
_entity_poly.type
_entity_poly.pdbx_seq_one_letter_code
_entity_poly.pdbx_strand_id
1 'polypeptide(L)'
;MNRTSGVSFARDAAVATAVLAGLYGLGYGIQFQPFQLPTYLLIVGFDALEVAFGSAGAGYDLRFAAYLVGLGVVAAGVSRVVRGKSKTAGLAWWRVGVASALAVVGVISLLFALLVLVNGVQFTPVLVTGGAGIALLALAAWVGDLVRVDVRPAR
;
A
#
# COMPACT_ATOMS: atom_id res chain seq x y z
N MET A 1 14.75 8.67 -20.46
CA MET A 1 13.57 8.02 -19.85
C MET A 1 12.76 7.35 -20.95
N ASN A 2 12.53 6.04 -20.87
CA ASN A 2 11.86 5.27 -21.92
C ASN A 2 10.34 5.55 -21.86
N ARG A 3 9.77 6.27 -22.86
CA ARG A 3 8.37 6.75 -22.86
C ARG A 3 7.36 5.64 -22.54
N THR A 4 7.61 4.43 -23.02
CA THR A 4 6.79 3.23 -22.81
C THR A 4 6.64 2.87 -21.33
N SER A 5 7.70 3.04 -20.53
CA SER A 5 7.70 2.75 -19.09
C SER A 5 7.01 3.82 -18.24
N GLY A 6 6.86 5.03 -18.79
CA GLY A 6 6.10 6.11 -18.15
C GLY A 6 4.61 5.91 -18.34
N VAL A 7 4.19 5.55 -19.56
CA VAL A 7 2.78 5.27 -19.89
C VAL A 7 2.24 4.09 -19.08
N SER A 8 3.02 3.01 -18.91
CA SER A 8 2.59 1.86 -18.09
C SER A 8 2.40 2.24 -16.62
N PHE A 9 3.28 3.09 -16.08
CA PHE A 9 3.18 3.54 -14.69
C PHE A 9 1.96 4.44 -14.46
N ALA A 10 1.72 5.40 -15.35
CA ALA A 10 0.55 6.27 -15.28
C ALA A 10 -0.75 5.46 -15.34
N ARG A 11 -0.80 4.44 -16.22
CA ARG A 11 -1.92 3.50 -16.30
C ARG A 11 -2.12 2.73 -14.99
N ASP A 12 -1.07 2.15 -14.43
CA ASP A 12 -1.15 1.36 -13.19
C ASP A 12 -1.61 2.23 -12.02
N ALA A 13 -1.11 3.47 -11.92
CA ALA A 13 -1.53 4.44 -10.92
C ALA A 13 -3.01 4.82 -11.09
N ALA A 14 -3.45 5.12 -12.32
CA ALA A 14 -4.85 5.45 -12.61
C ALA A 14 -5.79 4.28 -12.29
N VAL A 15 -5.41 3.04 -12.61
CA VAL A 15 -6.19 1.85 -12.27
C VAL A 15 -6.25 1.66 -10.75
N ALA A 16 -5.14 1.81 -10.05
CA ALA A 16 -5.12 1.73 -8.59
C ALA A 16 -6.03 2.80 -7.95
N THR A 17 -5.94 4.05 -8.40
CA THR A 17 -6.84 5.12 -7.94
C THR A 17 -8.30 4.82 -8.24
N ALA A 18 -8.62 4.31 -9.43
CA ALA A 18 -9.99 3.94 -9.79
C ALA A 18 -10.54 2.81 -8.90
N VAL A 19 -9.71 1.83 -8.55
CA VAL A 19 -10.09 0.77 -7.59
C VAL A 19 -10.36 1.37 -6.21
N LEU A 20 -9.51 2.26 -5.71
CA LEU A 20 -9.70 2.92 -4.41
C LEU A 20 -10.96 3.79 -4.39
N ALA A 21 -11.19 4.57 -5.44
CA ALA A 21 -12.40 5.38 -5.60
C ALA A 21 -13.65 4.51 -5.70
N GLY A 22 -13.57 3.38 -6.41
CA GLY A 22 -14.65 2.38 -6.49
C GLY A 22 -14.94 1.74 -5.14
N LEU A 23 -13.92 1.39 -4.36
CA LEU A 23 -14.08 0.88 -2.99
C LEU A 23 -14.75 1.91 -2.08
N TYR A 24 -14.31 3.16 -2.14
CA TYR A 24 -14.94 4.28 -1.43
C TYR A 24 -16.41 4.43 -1.82
N GLY A 25 -16.72 4.45 -3.13
CA GLY A 25 -18.09 4.53 -3.63
C GLY A 25 -18.98 3.33 -3.24
N LEU A 26 -18.41 2.12 -3.22
CA LEU A 26 -19.11 0.91 -2.77
C LEU A 26 -19.56 1.01 -1.31
N GLY A 27 -18.79 1.67 -0.44
CA GLY A 27 -19.19 1.90 0.94
C GLY A 27 -20.42 2.80 1.10
N TYR A 28 -20.68 3.69 0.13
CA TYR A 28 -21.91 4.49 0.10
C TYR A 28 -23.09 3.73 -0.47
N GLY A 29 -22.85 2.86 -1.46
CA GLY A 29 -23.90 2.11 -2.15
C GLY A 29 -24.34 0.84 -1.42
N ILE A 30 -23.47 0.24 -0.60
CA ILE A 30 -23.71 -1.08 0.03
C ILE A 30 -23.48 -0.98 1.54
N GLN A 31 -24.57 -1.00 2.31
CA GLN A 31 -24.53 -0.98 3.77
C GLN A 31 -24.29 -2.37 4.40
N PHE A 32 -23.41 -3.16 3.78
CA PHE A 32 -23.00 -4.47 4.29
C PHE A 32 -21.60 -4.35 4.91
N GLN A 33 -21.48 -4.69 6.19
CA GLN A 33 -20.31 -4.38 7.02
C GLN A 33 -18.94 -4.77 6.41
N PRO A 34 -18.76 -5.92 5.74
CA PRO A 34 -17.51 -6.27 5.07
C PRO A 34 -17.06 -5.26 3.99
N PHE A 35 -17.99 -4.61 3.29
CA PHE A 35 -17.67 -3.61 2.25
C PHE A 35 -17.55 -2.18 2.81
N GLN A 36 -18.00 -1.95 4.04
CA GLN A 36 -17.81 -0.68 4.73
C GLN A 36 -16.41 -0.55 5.32
N LEU A 37 -15.76 -1.66 5.69
CA LEU A 37 -14.41 -1.68 6.24
C LEU A 37 -13.37 -1.00 5.33
N PRO A 38 -13.28 -1.33 4.02
CA PRO A 38 -12.34 -0.64 3.13
C PRO A 38 -12.57 0.87 3.04
N THR A 39 -13.84 1.28 2.97
CA THR A 39 -14.22 2.70 2.90
C THR A 39 -13.85 3.44 4.18
N TYR A 40 -14.17 2.84 5.32
CA TYR A 40 -13.82 3.37 6.64
C TYR A 40 -12.31 3.57 6.79
N LEU A 41 -11.50 2.60 6.35
CA LEU A 41 -10.04 2.70 6.41
C LEU A 41 -9.48 3.82 5.54
N LEU A 42 -10.08 4.12 4.38
CA LEU A 42 -9.68 5.25 3.54
C LEU A 42 -9.97 6.59 4.22
N ILE A 43 -11.13 6.71 4.87
CA ILE A 43 -11.53 7.92 5.59
C ILE A 43 -10.60 8.13 6.79
N VAL A 44 -10.47 7.12 7.66
CA VAL A 44 -9.59 7.19 8.84
C VAL A 44 -8.14 7.46 8.46
N GLY A 45 -7.67 6.89 7.36
CA GLY A 45 -6.34 7.15 6.83
C GLY A 45 -6.12 8.61 6.44
N PHE A 46 -7.14 9.26 5.88
CA PHE A 46 -7.10 10.69 5.56
C PHE A 46 -7.24 11.57 6.80
N ASP A 47 -8.14 11.22 7.73
CA ASP A 47 -8.33 11.95 8.99
C ASP A 47 -7.01 12.00 9.80
N ALA A 48 -6.24 10.91 9.80
CA ALA A 48 -4.91 10.90 10.42
C ALA A 48 -3.94 11.91 9.78
N LEU A 49 -4.04 12.15 8.47
CA LEU A 49 -3.27 13.20 7.80
C LEU A 49 -3.77 14.59 8.16
N GLU A 50 -5.08 14.80 8.30
CA GLU A 50 -5.63 16.07 8.77
C GLU A 50 -5.19 16.40 10.20
N VAL A 51 -5.11 15.40 11.08
CA VAL A 51 -4.57 15.56 12.43
C VAL A 51 -3.09 15.98 12.38
N ALA A 52 -2.30 15.39 11.48
CA ALA A 52 -0.86 15.67 11.38
C ALA A 52 -0.52 16.99 10.67
N PHE A 53 -1.27 17.35 9.62
CA PHE A 53 -0.98 18.47 8.72
C PHE A 53 -1.96 19.65 8.86
N GLY A 54 -2.97 19.52 9.72
CA GLY A 54 -4.04 20.50 9.89
C GLY A 54 -5.25 20.23 9.01
N SER A 55 -6.39 20.76 9.44
CA SER A 55 -7.69 20.48 8.82
C SER A 55 -7.76 20.89 7.35
N ALA A 56 -8.43 20.05 6.56
CA ALA A 56 -8.81 20.27 5.18
C ALA A 56 -9.88 21.36 5.02
N GLY A 57 -10.74 21.54 6.03
CA GLY A 57 -11.82 22.52 6.03
C GLY A 57 -12.68 22.44 4.76
N ALA A 58 -12.93 23.59 4.13
CA ALA A 58 -13.72 23.69 2.90
C ALA A 58 -13.09 22.97 1.68
N GLY A 59 -11.83 22.53 1.77
CA GLY A 59 -11.12 21.80 0.72
C GLY A 59 -11.09 20.28 0.92
N TYR A 60 -11.91 19.73 1.83
CA TYR A 60 -11.92 18.29 2.16
C TYR A 60 -11.98 17.40 0.93
N ASP A 61 -13.00 17.58 0.08
CA ASP A 61 -13.22 16.70 -1.08
C ASP A 61 -12.03 16.69 -2.05
N LEU A 62 -11.45 17.86 -2.31
CA LEU A 62 -10.30 17.99 -3.20
C LEU A 62 -9.06 17.32 -2.60
N ARG A 63 -8.80 17.53 -1.31
CA ARG A 63 -7.64 16.93 -0.62
C ARG A 63 -7.81 15.43 -0.44
N PHE A 64 -9.03 14.96 -0.19
CA PHE A 64 -9.35 13.54 -0.12
C PHE A 64 -9.16 12.86 -1.48
N ALA A 65 -9.63 13.49 -2.57
CA ALA A 65 -9.37 12.99 -3.92
C ALA A 65 -7.87 12.93 -4.24
N ALA A 66 -7.11 13.97 -3.86
CA ALA A 66 -5.65 13.98 -4.01
C ALA A 66 -4.97 12.87 -3.18
N TYR A 67 -5.49 12.57 -1.98
CA TYR A 67 -5.04 11.45 -1.16
C TYR A 67 -5.23 10.10 -1.86
N LEU A 68 -6.40 9.85 -2.46
CA LEU A 68 -6.65 8.62 -3.23
C LEU A 68 -5.72 8.50 -4.46
N VAL A 69 -5.45 9.61 -5.13
CA VAL A 69 -4.45 9.66 -6.23
C VAL A 69 -3.06 9.32 -5.70
N GLY A 70 -2.65 9.93 -4.58
CA GLY A 70 -1.37 9.66 -3.93
C GLY A 70 -1.20 8.18 -3.57
N LEU A 71 -2.22 7.56 -2.97
CA LEU A 71 -2.22 6.13 -2.69
C LEU A 71 -2.09 5.27 -3.96
N GLY A 72 -2.78 5.64 -5.05
CA GLY A 72 -2.67 4.94 -6.33
C GLY A 72 -1.26 5.00 -6.91
N VAL A 73 -0.61 6.17 -6.82
CA VAL A 73 0.79 6.36 -7.24
C VAL A 73 1.75 5.51 -6.39
N VAL A 74 1.56 5.48 -5.06
CA VAL A 74 2.35 4.65 -4.16
C VAL A 74 2.18 3.16 -4.50
N ALA A 75 0.95 2.71 -4.68
CA ALA A 75 0.64 1.33 -5.03
C ALA A 75 1.28 0.91 -6.37
N ALA A 76 1.22 1.77 -7.39
CA ALA A 76 1.88 1.54 -8.66
C ALA A 76 3.42 1.49 -8.52
N GLY A 77 3.99 2.37 -7.70
CA GLY A 77 5.43 2.40 -7.39
C GLY A 77 5.91 1.11 -6.77
N VAL A 78 5.24 0.67 -5.70
CA VAL A 78 5.58 -0.58 -5.01
C VAL A 78 5.41 -1.78 -5.93
N SER A 79 4.31 -1.85 -6.68
CA SER A 79 4.06 -2.94 -7.63
C SER A 79 5.13 -3.04 -8.71
N ARG A 80 5.60 -1.89 -9.22
CA ARG A 80 6.71 -1.82 -10.17
C ARG A 80 8.01 -2.33 -9.58
N VAL A 81 8.32 -1.98 -8.33
CA VAL A 81 9.53 -2.46 -7.64
C VAL A 81 9.46 -3.98 -7.42
N VAL A 82 8.33 -4.50 -6.93
CA VAL A 82 8.13 -5.94 -6.73
C VAL A 82 8.28 -6.71 -8.05
N ARG A 83 7.64 -6.23 -9.13
CA ARG A 83 7.73 -6.85 -10.46
C ARG A 83 9.16 -6.80 -11.02
N GLY A 84 9.86 -5.68 -10.83
CA GLY A 84 11.22 -5.50 -11.34
C GLY A 84 12.28 -6.31 -10.59
N LYS A 85 12.04 -6.65 -9.31
CA LYS A 85 12.97 -7.44 -8.48
C LYS A 85 12.66 -8.93 -8.43
N SER A 86 11.52 -9.34 -8.97
CA SER A 86 11.14 -10.75 -9.09
C SER A 86 12.15 -11.54 -9.93
N LYS A 87 12.61 -12.68 -9.42
CA LYS A 87 13.58 -13.55 -10.11
C LYS A 87 12.94 -14.51 -11.12
N THR A 88 11.62 -14.72 -11.04
CA THR A 88 10.90 -15.61 -11.93
C THR A 88 10.11 -14.82 -12.97
N ALA A 89 10.44 -15.01 -14.24
CA ALA A 89 9.62 -14.57 -15.36
C ALA A 89 8.37 -15.47 -15.42
N GLY A 90 7.17 -14.88 -15.22
CA GLY A 90 5.90 -15.63 -15.30
C GLY A 90 5.24 -15.96 -13.96
N LEU A 91 5.56 -15.26 -12.87
CA LEU A 91 4.77 -15.37 -11.64
C LEU A 91 3.29 -15.12 -11.89
N ALA A 92 2.44 -15.94 -11.25
CA ALA A 92 1.00 -15.78 -11.32
C ALA A 92 0.59 -14.37 -10.90
N TRP A 93 -0.33 -13.77 -11.64
CA TRP A 93 -0.76 -12.37 -11.45
C TRP A 93 -1.24 -12.09 -10.02
N TRP A 94 -1.93 -13.04 -9.39
CA TRP A 94 -2.42 -12.90 -8.01
C TRP A 94 -1.27 -12.88 -6.99
N ARG A 95 -0.17 -13.62 -7.22
CA ARG A 95 1.01 -13.59 -6.34
C ARG A 95 1.70 -12.24 -6.38
N VAL A 96 1.81 -11.65 -7.58
CA VAL A 96 2.33 -10.29 -7.73
C VAL A 96 1.43 -9.29 -7.01
N GLY A 97 0.11 -9.44 -7.12
CA GLY A 97 -0.86 -8.63 -6.39
C GLY A 97 -0.70 -8.73 -4.88
N VAL A 98 -0.68 -9.94 -4.32
CA VAL A 98 -0.50 -10.20 -2.89
C VAL A 98 0.84 -9.68 -2.39
N ALA A 99 1.94 -9.96 -3.10
CA ALA A 99 3.26 -9.46 -2.75
C ALA A 99 3.31 -7.93 -2.75
N SER A 100 2.67 -7.29 -3.73
CA SER A 100 2.61 -5.82 -3.80
C SER A 100 1.76 -5.24 -2.67
N ALA A 101 0.63 -5.84 -2.34
CA ALA A 101 -0.21 -5.42 -1.21
C ALA A 101 0.54 -5.54 0.12
N LEU A 102 1.18 -6.69 0.38
CA LEU A 102 2.01 -6.91 1.56
C LEU A 102 3.16 -5.89 1.64
N ALA A 103 3.80 -5.57 0.51
CA ALA A 103 4.85 -4.58 0.46
C ALA A 103 4.34 -3.16 0.74
N VAL A 104 3.19 -2.76 0.20
CA VAL A 104 2.58 -1.45 0.48
C VAL A 104 2.26 -1.32 1.97
N VAL A 105 1.58 -2.30 2.55
CA VAL A 105 1.24 -2.30 3.98
C VAL A 105 2.51 -2.30 4.84
N GLY A 106 3.51 -3.10 4.46
CA GLY A 106 4.80 -3.14 5.15
C GLY A 106 5.52 -1.79 5.15
N VAL A 107 5.60 -1.12 4.00
CA VAL A 107 6.19 0.23 3.87
C VAL A 107 5.43 1.25 4.70
N ILE A 108 4.09 1.28 4.62
CA ILE A 108 3.27 2.22 5.38
C ILE A 108 3.47 2.00 6.89
N SER A 109 3.51 0.73 7.34
CA SER A 109 3.75 0.38 8.74
C SER A 109 5.12 0.85 9.23
N LEU A 110 6.16 0.74 8.40
CA LEU A 110 7.50 1.27 8.72
C LEU A 110 7.55 2.81 8.75
N LEU A 111 6.88 3.48 7.82
CA LEU A 111 6.81 4.94 7.79
C LEU A 111 6.07 5.47 9.02
N PHE A 112 4.99 4.80 9.43
CA PHE A 112 4.30 5.11 10.68
C PHE A 112 5.20 4.90 11.90
N ALA A 113 5.89 3.76 11.99
CA ALA A 113 6.84 3.48 13.07
C ALA A 113 7.92 4.57 13.16
N LEU A 114 8.47 4.99 12.01
CA LEU A 114 9.47 6.04 11.93
C LEU A 114 8.91 7.40 12.35
N LEU A 115 7.70 7.74 11.92
CA LEU A 115 7.03 8.98 12.32
C LEU A 115 6.79 9.03 13.83
N VAL A 116 6.30 7.95 14.44
CA VAL A 116 6.10 7.87 15.90
C VAL A 116 7.44 7.94 16.64
N LEU A 117 8.48 7.28 16.13
CA LEU A 117 9.82 7.29 16.72
C LEU A 117 10.41 8.71 16.72
N VAL A 118 10.29 9.44 15.60
CA VAL A 118 10.79 10.83 15.47
C VAL A 118 10.03 11.80 16.37
N ASN A 119 8.72 11.59 16.55
CA ASN A 119 7.90 12.42 17.44
C ASN A 119 8.05 12.03 18.92
N GLY A 120 8.82 10.99 19.26
CA GLY A 120 9.19 10.62 20.63
C GLY A 120 8.04 10.18 21.53
N VAL A 121 6.86 9.88 20.96
CA VAL A 121 5.63 9.81 21.75
C VAL A 121 5.54 8.50 22.54
N GLN A 122 5.90 7.35 21.94
CA GLN A 122 5.79 6.01 22.56
C GLN A 122 6.67 4.96 21.84
N PHE A 123 7.36 4.08 22.58
CA PHE A 123 8.19 3.01 21.99
C PHE A 123 7.41 1.76 21.56
N THR A 124 6.35 1.39 22.30
CA THR A 124 5.57 0.18 22.01
C THR A 124 4.95 0.20 20.61
N PRO A 125 4.32 1.29 20.13
CA PRO A 125 3.80 1.37 18.77
C PRO A 125 4.90 1.21 17.72
N VAL A 126 6.10 1.75 17.96
CA VAL A 126 7.25 1.63 17.04
C VAL A 126 7.68 0.17 16.90
N LEU A 127 7.79 -0.57 18.00
CA LEU A 127 8.19 -1.99 17.95
C LEU A 127 7.14 -2.85 17.25
N VAL A 128 5.86 -2.62 17.54
CA VAL A 128 4.76 -3.40 16.94
C VAL A 128 4.63 -3.10 15.45
N THR A 129 4.53 -1.83 15.07
CA THR A 129 4.36 -1.43 13.66
C THR A 129 5.64 -1.59 12.85
N GLY A 130 6.80 -1.39 13.47
CA GLY A 130 8.11 -1.70 12.89
C GLY A 130 8.27 -3.18 12.59
N GLY A 131 8.03 -4.03 13.61
CA GLY A 131 8.11 -5.49 13.47
C GLY A 131 7.11 -6.05 12.45
N ALA A 132 5.85 -5.61 12.50
CA ALA A 132 4.84 -5.97 11.51
C ALA A 132 5.25 -5.53 10.11
N GLY A 133 5.79 -4.32 9.96
CA GLY A 133 6.29 -3.80 8.70
C GLY A 133 7.39 -4.66 8.09
N ILE A 134 8.39 -5.04 8.89
CA ILE A 134 9.47 -5.94 8.46
C ILE A 134 8.92 -7.32 8.08
N ALA A 135 8.02 -7.90 8.89
CA ALA A 135 7.44 -9.20 8.63
C ALA A 135 6.65 -9.21 7.31
N LEU A 136 5.85 -8.17 7.06
CA LEU A 136 5.09 -8.02 5.82
C LEU A 136 6.00 -7.83 4.60
N LEU A 137 7.11 -7.09 4.72
CA LEU A 137 8.09 -6.96 3.65
C LEU A 137 8.82 -8.28 3.37
N ALA A 138 9.15 -9.05 4.41
CA ALA A 138 9.74 -10.38 4.27
C ALA A 138 8.77 -11.34 3.57
N LEU A 139 7.49 -11.33 3.96
CA LEU A 139 6.44 -12.09 3.29
C LEU A 139 6.23 -11.64 1.84
N ALA A 140 6.24 -10.34 1.57
CA ALA A 140 6.17 -9.81 0.21
C ALA A 140 7.34 -10.30 -0.65
N ALA A 141 8.56 -10.29 -0.09
CA ALA A 141 9.75 -10.78 -0.75
C ALA A 141 9.69 -12.29 -1.04
N TRP A 142 9.11 -13.07 -0.12
CA TRP A 142 8.91 -14.49 -0.30
C TRP A 142 7.83 -14.81 -1.33
N VAL A 143 6.63 -14.21 -1.20
CA VAL A 143 5.50 -14.41 -2.12
C VAL A 143 5.85 -13.94 -3.54
N GLY A 144 6.57 -12.82 -3.66
CA GLY A 144 7.05 -12.24 -4.91
C GLY A 144 8.30 -12.91 -5.48
N ASP A 145 8.82 -13.97 -4.85
CA ASP A 145 10.02 -14.72 -5.27
C ASP A 145 11.28 -13.84 -5.42
N LEU A 146 11.41 -12.80 -4.58
CA LEU A 146 12.65 -12.04 -4.44
C LEU A 146 13.70 -12.85 -3.66
N VAL A 147 13.26 -13.60 -2.65
CA VAL A 147 14.07 -14.51 -1.83
C VAL A 147 13.65 -15.94 -2.14
N ARG A 148 14.40 -16.62 -3.02
CA ARG A 148 14.25 -18.07 -3.21
C ARG A 148 14.77 -18.78 -1.98
N VAL A 149 13.89 -19.51 -1.32
CA VAL A 149 14.28 -20.56 -0.40
C VAL A 149 14.37 -21.83 -1.24
N ASP A 150 15.56 -22.16 -1.71
CA ASP A 150 15.80 -23.46 -2.36
C ASP A 150 15.69 -24.55 -1.28
N VAL A 151 14.50 -25.10 -1.10
CA VAL A 151 14.33 -26.33 -0.33
C VAL A 151 14.87 -27.46 -1.20
N ARG A 152 16.18 -27.68 -1.15
CA ARG A 152 16.78 -28.89 -1.73
C ARG A 152 16.18 -30.08 -0.98
N PRO A 153 15.50 -31.03 -1.65
CA PRO A 153 15.21 -32.30 -1.02
C PRO A 153 16.56 -32.96 -0.74
N ALA A 154 16.84 -33.24 0.53
CA ALA A 154 17.95 -34.09 0.92
C ALA A 154 17.69 -35.47 0.29
N ARG A 155 18.47 -35.82 -0.72
CA ARG A 155 18.64 -37.19 -1.18
C ARG A 155 19.91 -37.73 -0.55
#